data_AF-A0A345H3B7-F1
#
_entry.id   AF-A0A345H3B7-F1
#
_cell.length_a   1.000
_cell.length_b   1.000
_cell.length_c   1.000
_cell.angle_alpha   90.00
_cell.angle_beta   90.00
_cell.angle_gamma   90.00
#
_symmetry.space_group_name_H-M   'P 1'
#
loop_
_entity.id
_entity.type
_entity.pdbx_description
1 polymer ?
#
loop_
_entity_poly.entity_id
_entity_poly.type
_entity_poly.pdbx_seq_one_letter_code
_entity_poly.pdbx_strand_id
1 'polypeptide(L)'
;MSVQVTNKDLVLLGHGSYSGGATNTMLPENIDLYILQPIGYTLMTDVASAMINQVLINTLTLHHDNSSGTSTIEAPTAVYRGGNLAPNLTLYDLGSLSDWGKRTIGDKTNVVTVSTATLLSELIKHDEKIQEAVKQLAKGEKLKLYWSACANQVSGNYASLT
;
A
#
# COMPACT_ATOMS: atom_id res chain seq x y z
N MET A 1 6.97 -16.19 0.13
CA MET A 1 7.63 -14.94 -0.31
C MET A 1 7.68 -13.99 0.89
N SER A 2 8.41 -12.87 0.81
CA SER A 2 8.47 -11.87 1.89
C SER A 2 8.48 -10.45 1.32
N VAL A 3 8.07 -9.48 2.14
CA VAL A 3 8.06 -8.05 1.80
C VAL A 3 8.96 -7.31 2.78
N GLN A 4 9.92 -6.57 2.24
CA GLN A 4 10.68 -5.59 2.99
C GLN A 4 10.76 -4.32 2.15
N VAL A 5 10.13 -3.26 2.64
CA VAL A 5 10.25 -1.92 2.05
C VAL A 5 11.65 -1.41 2.36
N THR A 6 12.24 -0.70 1.39
CA THR A 6 13.51 -0.01 1.55
C THR A 6 13.33 1.49 1.35
N ASN A 7 14.36 2.28 1.66
CA ASN A 7 14.38 3.72 1.36
C ASN A 7 14.27 4.06 -0.14
N LYS A 8 14.47 3.08 -1.05
CA LYS A 8 14.30 3.27 -2.50
C LYS A 8 12.86 3.04 -2.98
N ASP A 9 12.03 2.44 -2.13
CA ASP A 9 10.64 2.13 -2.43
C ASP A 9 9.73 3.18 -1.80
N LEU A 10 8.49 3.34 -2.28
CA LEU A 10 7.52 4.24 -1.65
C LEU A 10 6.34 3.47 -1.07
N VAL A 11 5.88 3.92 0.10
CA VAL A 11 4.65 3.43 0.75
C VAL A 11 3.53 4.44 0.52
N LEU A 12 2.48 4.01 -0.16
CA LEU A 12 1.24 4.78 -0.32
C LEU A 12 0.35 4.50 0.90
N LEU A 13 0.29 5.48 1.80
CA LEU A 13 -0.39 5.39 3.09
C LEU A 13 -1.64 6.28 3.11
N GLY A 14 -2.76 5.72 3.52
CA GLY A 14 -4.03 6.42 3.60
C GLY A 14 -5.15 5.48 4.02
N HIS A 15 -6.39 5.93 3.84
CA HIS A 15 -7.51 5.01 3.87
C HIS A 15 -7.67 4.30 2.54
N GLY A 16 -7.85 2.98 2.62
CA GLY A 16 -8.11 2.14 1.45
C GLY A 16 -9.59 1.88 1.37
N SER A 17 -10.31 2.56 0.49
CA SER A 17 -11.62 2.06 0.05
C SER A 17 -11.42 1.35 -1.28
N TYR A 18 -11.78 0.07 -1.32
CA TYR A 18 -12.00 -0.64 -2.56
C TYR A 18 -13.49 -0.48 -2.91
N SER A 19 -13.92 0.72 -3.29
CA SER A 19 -15.09 0.80 -4.17
C SER A 19 -14.64 0.20 -5.49
N GLY A 20 -14.88 -1.09 -5.68
CA GLY A 20 -14.23 -1.88 -6.72
C GLY A 20 -14.22 -1.24 -8.11
N GLY A 21 -13.07 -1.35 -8.77
CA GLY A 21 -12.97 -2.08 -10.03
C GLY A 21 -13.93 -1.75 -11.18
N ALA A 22 -14.05 -0.48 -11.58
CA ALA A 22 -14.52 -0.16 -12.93
C ALA A 22 -13.41 0.34 -13.87
N THR A 23 -12.28 0.80 -13.32
CA THR A 23 -11.21 1.40 -14.14
C THR A 23 -9.83 0.85 -13.78
N ASN A 24 -9.13 0.39 -14.82
CA ASN A 24 -7.71 0.07 -14.76
C ASN A 24 -6.91 1.24 -15.33
N THR A 25 -5.67 1.37 -14.88
CA THR A 25 -4.70 2.31 -15.44
C THR A 25 -3.47 1.56 -15.93
N MET A 26 -2.83 2.06 -16.99
CA MET A 26 -1.54 1.56 -17.43
C MET A 26 -0.46 2.09 -16.47
N LEU A 27 0.28 1.20 -15.83
CA LEU A 27 1.43 1.61 -15.04
C LEU A 27 2.58 2.06 -15.97
N PRO A 28 3.30 3.14 -15.65
CA PRO A 28 4.57 3.45 -16.30
C PRO A 28 5.52 2.25 -16.24
N GLU A 29 6.35 2.06 -17.28
CA GLU A 29 7.22 0.88 -17.39
C GLU A 29 8.18 0.71 -16.19
N ASN A 30 8.58 1.83 -15.59
CA ASN A 30 9.51 1.93 -14.48
C ASN A 30 8.84 1.92 -13.09
N ILE A 31 7.55 1.62 -13.00
CA ILE A 31 6.82 1.52 -11.73
C ILE A 31 6.16 0.15 -11.61
N ASP A 32 6.49 -0.58 -10.55
CA ASP A 32 5.77 -1.79 -10.17
C ASP A 32 4.89 -1.48 -8.93
N LEU A 33 3.62 -1.92 -8.96
CA LEU A 33 2.68 -1.78 -7.85
C LEU A 33 2.59 -3.09 -7.06
N TYR A 34 2.74 -2.99 -5.74
CA TYR A 34 2.63 -4.09 -4.79
C TYR A 34 1.43 -3.83 -3.88
N ILE A 35 0.45 -4.73 -3.91
CA ILE A 35 -0.72 -4.68 -3.03
C ILE A 35 -0.56 -5.80 -2.00
N LEU A 36 -0.45 -5.42 -0.73
CA LEU A 36 -0.39 -6.38 0.39
C LEU A 36 -1.76 -6.74 0.93
N GLN A 37 -2.80 -6.00 0.54
CA GLN A 37 -4.17 -6.29 0.96
C GLN A 37 -4.67 -7.56 0.26
N PRO A 38 -4.96 -8.64 0.99
CA PRO A 38 -5.68 -9.78 0.42
C PRO A 38 -7.09 -9.36 0.01
N ILE A 39 -7.60 -9.91 -1.09
CA ILE A 39 -8.94 -9.59 -1.59
C ILE A 39 -9.98 -9.91 -0.51
N GLY A 40 -10.78 -8.92 -0.12
CA GLY A 40 -11.83 -9.06 0.89
C GLY A 40 -11.36 -8.89 2.34
N TYR A 41 -10.11 -8.47 2.58
CA TYR A 41 -9.59 -8.20 3.93
C TYR A 41 -9.16 -6.76 4.06
N THR A 42 -9.47 -6.15 5.20
CA THR A 42 -8.92 -4.85 5.59
C THR A 42 -7.50 -5.00 6.12
N LEU A 43 -6.54 -4.16 5.69
CA LEU A 43 -5.21 -4.12 6.31
C LEU A 43 -5.24 -3.32 7.62
N MET A 44 -4.74 -3.94 8.69
CA MET A 44 -4.54 -3.29 9.98
C MET A 44 -3.31 -2.39 9.98
N THR A 45 -3.26 -1.46 10.94
CA THR A 45 -2.22 -0.43 11.05
C THR A 45 -0.85 -0.98 11.40
N ASP A 46 -0.77 -2.15 12.00
CA ASP A 46 0.48 -2.86 12.31
C ASP A 46 1.23 -3.28 11.03
N VAL A 47 0.51 -3.73 9.98
CA VAL A 47 1.08 -4.02 8.66
C VAL A 47 1.69 -2.76 8.06
N ALA A 48 0.92 -1.66 8.05
CA ALA A 48 1.41 -0.37 7.55
C ALA A 48 2.61 0.14 8.36
N SER A 49 2.57 -0.01 9.68
CA SER A 49 3.70 0.34 10.55
C SER A 49 4.94 -0.47 10.23
N ALA A 50 4.83 -1.77 9.98
CA ALA A 50 5.98 -2.61 9.63
C ALA A 50 6.58 -2.20 8.28
N MET A 51 5.75 -1.89 7.28
CA MET A 51 6.22 -1.38 5.99
C MET A 51 6.97 -0.06 6.13
N ILE A 52 6.38 0.89 6.87
CA ILE A 52 7.00 2.19 7.14
C ILE A 52 8.32 1.99 7.90
N ASN A 53 8.35 1.12 8.90
CA ASN A 53 9.55 0.80 9.68
C ASN A 53 10.52 -0.17 8.97
N GLN A 54 10.28 -0.52 7.70
CA GLN A 54 11.15 -1.40 6.90
C GLN A 54 11.39 -2.78 7.54
N VAL A 55 10.42 -3.24 8.32
CA VAL A 55 10.44 -4.55 8.97
C VAL A 55 10.08 -5.60 7.93
N LEU A 56 10.81 -6.72 7.94
CA LEU A 56 10.53 -7.86 7.08
C LEU A 56 9.18 -8.48 7.44
N ILE A 57 8.27 -8.54 6.48
CA ILE A 57 6.97 -9.18 6.58
C ILE A 57 7.04 -10.49 5.80
N ASN A 58 7.00 -11.62 6.51
CA ASN A 58 6.98 -12.95 5.89
C ASN A 58 5.55 -13.45 5.67
N THR A 59 4.65 -13.11 6.60
CA THR A 59 3.29 -13.64 6.65
C THR A 59 2.30 -12.59 7.10
N LEU A 60 1.03 -12.78 6.73
CA LEU A 60 -0.11 -12.04 7.27
C LEU A 60 -1.07 -13.03 7.94
N THR A 61 -1.55 -12.68 9.15
CA THR A 61 -2.66 -13.37 9.81
C THR A 61 -3.97 -12.77 9.31
N LEU A 62 -4.79 -13.60 8.69
CA LEU A 62 -6.15 -13.32 8.24
C LEU A 62 -7.12 -13.69 9.34
N HIS A 63 -7.94 -12.73 9.76
CA HIS A 63 -8.99 -12.89 10.75
C HIS A 63 -10.34 -12.89 10.05
N HIS A 64 -11.11 -13.97 10.23
CA HIS A 64 -12.37 -14.20 9.54
C HIS A 64 -13.57 -13.86 10.43
N ASP A 65 -14.42 -12.93 9.99
CA ASP A 65 -15.58 -12.44 10.76
C ASP A 65 -16.71 -13.49 10.88
N ASN A 66 -16.63 -14.58 10.13
CA ASN A 66 -17.59 -15.68 10.15
C ASN A 66 -17.31 -16.74 11.24
N SER A 67 -16.53 -16.41 12.28
CA SER A 67 -16.11 -17.34 13.33
C SER A 67 -15.30 -18.55 12.84
N SER A 68 -14.77 -18.53 11.61
CA SER A 68 -13.89 -19.60 11.11
C SER A 68 -12.44 -19.53 11.64
N GLY A 69 -12.17 -18.60 12.56
CA GLY A 69 -10.88 -18.44 13.22
C GLY A 69 -9.91 -17.58 12.41
N THR A 70 -8.63 -17.96 12.45
CA THR A 70 -7.55 -17.26 11.75
C THR A 70 -6.85 -18.17 10.76
N SER A 71 -6.38 -17.63 9.65
CA SER A 71 -5.45 -18.32 8.75
C SER A 71 -4.20 -17.48 8.51
N THR A 72 -3.10 -18.12 8.13
CA THR A 72 -1.85 -17.42 7.81
C THR A 72 -1.54 -17.58 6.33
N ILE A 73 -1.20 -16.48 5.67
CA ILE A 73 -0.72 -16.48 4.29
C ILE A 73 0.69 -15.93 4.24
N GLU A 74 1.46 -16.34 3.23
CA GLU A 74 2.72 -15.67 2.90
C GLU A 74 2.44 -14.25 2.37
N ALA A 75 3.30 -13.28 2.69
CA ALA A 75 3.32 -12.00 1.98
C ALA A 75 3.97 -12.23 0.60
N PRO A 76 3.58 -11.61 -0.54
CA PRO A 76 2.65 -10.53 -0.87
C PRO A 76 1.39 -11.01 -1.62
N THR A 77 0.44 -10.13 -1.93
CA THR A 77 -0.91 -10.53 -2.36
C THR A 77 -1.35 -10.08 -3.76
N ALA A 78 -0.74 -9.07 -4.38
CA ALA A 78 -0.74 -8.91 -5.84
C ALA A 78 0.42 -8.02 -6.29
N VAL A 79 1.04 -8.36 -7.43
CA VAL A 79 2.10 -7.53 -8.06
C VAL A 79 1.69 -7.20 -9.49
N TYR A 80 1.56 -5.91 -9.77
CA TYR A 80 1.31 -5.39 -11.12
C TYR A 80 2.59 -4.77 -11.65
N ARG A 81 3.11 -5.35 -12.74
CA ARG A 81 4.37 -4.91 -13.34
C ARG A 81 4.16 -3.69 -14.22
N GLY A 82 5.09 -2.74 -14.18
CA GLY A 82 5.11 -1.59 -15.07
C GLY A 82 4.96 -1.98 -16.54
N GLY A 83 4.21 -1.19 -17.30
CA GLY A 83 3.81 -1.51 -18.68
C GLY A 83 2.57 -2.41 -18.78
N ASN A 84 1.95 -2.78 -17.66
CA ASN A 84 0.69 -3.54 -17.64
C ASN A 84 -0.42 -2.76 -16.94
N LEU A 85 -1.66 -3.23 -17.13
CA LEU A 85 -2.82 -2.72 -16.43
C LEU A 85 -2.77 -3.08 -14.94
N ALA A 86 -3.05 -2.10 -14.11
CA ALA A 86 -3.26 -2.23 -12.66
C ALA A 86 -4.59 -1.58 -12.27
N PRO A 87 -5.20 -1.99 -11.15
CA PRO A 87 -6.39 -1.33 -10.64
C PRO A 87 -6.09 0.15 -10.34
N ASN A 88 -6.93 1.07 -10.82
CA ASN A 88 -6.78 2.48 -10.54
C ASN A 88 -7.40 2.84 -9.17
N LEU A 89 -6.73 2.38 -8.11
CA LEU A 89 -7.21 2.51 -6.73
C LEU A 89 -7.30 3.99 -6.31
N THR A 90 -8.24 4.31 -5.42
CA THR A 90 -8.33 5.64 -4.80
C THR A 90 -7.71 5.60 -3.41
N LEU A 91 -6.73 6.46 -3.16
CA LEU A 91 -6.15 6.68 -1.85
C LEU A 91 -6.92 7.83 -1.18
N TYR A 92 -7.40 7.61 0.03
CA TYR A 92 -8.09 8.61 0.84
C TYR A 92 -7.16 9.12 1.94
N ASP A 93 -7.44 10.31 2.46
CA ASP A 93 -6.66 10.85 3.57
C ASP A 93 -6.76 9.96 4.82
N LEU A 94 -5.83 10.15 5.76
CA LEU A 94 -5.74 9.33 6.96
C LEU A 94 -6.84 9.60 8.00
N GLY A 95 -7.67 10.63 7.84
CA GLY A 95 -8.76 10.95 8.75
C GLY A 95 -8.37 10.86 10.23
N SER A 96 -9.06 10.00 10.98
CA SER A 96 -8.80 9.77 12.41
C SER A 96 -7.46 9.08 12.71
N LEU A 97 -6.81 8.44 11.72
CA LEU A 97 -5.46 7.90 11.84
C LEU A 97 -4.36 8.94 11.60
N SER A 98 -4.69 10.21 11.35
CA SER A 98 -3.68 11.24 11.03
C SER A 98 -2.58 11.37 12.09
N ASP A 99 -2.94 11.35 13.38
CA ASP A 99 -1.96 11.46 14.46
C ASP A 99 -1.11 10.20 14.61
N TRP A 100 -1.71 9.03 14.40
CA TRP A 100 -0.97 7.77 14.32
C TRP A 100 0.01 7.80 13.15
N GLY A 101 -0.45 8.20 11.96
CA GLY A 101 0.37 8.29 10.76
C GLY A 101 1.55 9.24 10.94
N LYS A 102 1.32 10.45 11.47
CA LYS A 102 2.40 11.41 11.78
C LYS A 102 3.46 10.80 12.70
N ARG A 103 3.05 10.11 13.76
CA ARG A 103 3.99 9.45 14.70
C ARG A 103 4.75 8.29 14.06
N THR A 104 4.08 7.45 13.27
CA THR A 104 4.68 6.26 12.65
C THR A 104 5.61 6.62 11.49
N ILE A 105 5.24 7.60 10.67
CA ILE A 105 6.08 8.13 9.59
C ILE A 105 7.34 8.77 10.19
N GLY A 106 7.20 9.67 11.14
CA GLY A 106 8.34 10.38 11.74
C GLY A 106 9.13 11.15 10.69
N ASP A 107 10.43 10.86 10.58
CA ASP A 107 11.40 11.48 9.67
C ASP A 107 11.52 10.77 8.30
N LYS A 108 10.74 9.71 8.08
CA LYS A 108 10.83 8.91 6.86
C LYS A 108 10.31 9.68 5.65
N THR A 109 11.12 9.73 4.62
CA THR A 109 10.82 10.47 3.38
C THR A 109 10.06 9.61 2.36
N ASN A 110 10.10 8.28 2.52
CA ASN A 110 9.60 7.31 1.56
C ASN A 110 8.11 6.92 1.75
N VAL A 111 7.33 7.78 2.41
CA VAL A 111 5.88 7.60 2.61
C VAL A 111 5.12 8.72 1.91
N VAL A 112 4.13 8.35 1.11
CA VAL A 112 3.20 9.24 0.40
C VAL A 112 1.85 9.17 1.09
N THR A 113 1.30 10.34 1.42
CA THR A 113 -0.03 10.51 1.99
C THR A 113 -0.78 11.55 1.19
N VAL A 114 -2.12 11.52 1.22
CA VAL A 114 -2.95 12.50 0.52
C VAL A 114 -3.79 13.31 1.50
N SER A 115 -4.13 14.54 1.10
CA SER A 115 -5.08 15.40 1.82
C SER A 115 -6.51 15.30 1.27
N THR A 116 -6.68 14.72 0.08
CA THR A 116 -7.96 14.51 -0.61
C THR A 116 -7.94 13.18 -1.33
N ALA A 117 -9.11 12.59 -1.58
CA ALA A 117 -9.24 11.36 -2.36
C ALA A 117 -8.54 11.50 -3.72
N THR A 118 -7.56 10.64 -4.00
CA THR A 118 -6.72 10.73 -5.19
C THR A 118 -6.53 9.36 -5.83
N LEU A 119 -6.74 9.27 -7.15
CA LEU A 119 -6.53 8.04 -7.91
C LEU A 119 -5.04 7.71 -8.03
N LEU A 120 -4.72 6.42 -8.13
CA LEU A 120 -3.35 5.94 -8.35
C LEU A 120 -2.73 6.56 -9.61
N SER A 121 -3.49 6.68 -10.69
CA SER A 121 -3.04 7.33 -11.93
C SER A 121 -2.64 8.79 -11.72
N GLU A 122 -3.41 9.51 -10.91
CA GLU A 122 -3.15 10.92 -10.60
C GLU A 122 -1.98 11.07 -9.63
N LEU A 123 -1.90 10.21 -8.60
CA LEU A 123 -0.74 10.14 -7.71
C LEU A 123 0.54 9.92 -8.50
N ILE A 124 0.56 8.88 -9.35
CA ILE A 124 1.72 8.57 -10.17
C ILE A 124 2.14 9.77 -11.03
N LYS A 125 1.18 10.53 -11.57
CA LYS A 125 1.45 11.64 -12.49
C LYS A 125 1.84 12.94 -11.79
N HIS A 126 1.32 13.19 -10.59
CA HIS A 126 1.34 14.52 -9.98
C HIS A 126 2.00 14.58 -8.59
N ASP A 127 2.17 13.46 -7.89
CA ASP A 127 2.82 13.46 -6.58
C ASP A 127 4.33 13.71 -6.72
N GLU A 128 4.82 14.75 -6.06
CA GLU A 128 6.22 15.19 -6.16
C GLU A 128 7.20 14.12 -5.67
N LYS A 129 6.86 13.36 -4.62
CA LYS A 129 7.75 12.31 -4.10
C LYS A 129 7.86 11.14 -5.08
N ILE A 130 6.75 10.75 -5.70
CA ILE A 130 6.77 9.71 -6.74
C ILE A 130 7.57 10.18 -7.95
N GLN A 131 7.35 11.41 -8.41
CA GLN A 131 8.07 11.98 -9.54
C GLN A 131 9.59 12.09 -9.28
N GLU A 132 9.98 12.50 -8.07
CA GLU A 132 11.38 12.59 -7.68
C GLU A 132 12.02 11.20 -7.57
N ALA A 133 11.35 10.24 -6.93
CA ALA A 133 11.84 8.86 -6.84
C ALA A 133 12.05 8.24 -8.23
N VAL A 134 11.14 8.49 -9.18
CA VAL A 134 11.27 8.05 -10.58
C VAL A 134 12.51 8.65 -11.26
N LYS A 135 12.80 9.94 -11.06
CA LYS A 135 13.97 10.61 -11.66
C LYS A 135 15.30 10.06 -11.12
N GLN A 136 15.30 9.57 -9.89
CA GLN A 136 16.49 9.04 -9.22
C GLN A 136 16.77 7.56 -9.56
N LEU A 137 15.87 6.88 -10.28
CA LEU A 137 16.08 5.48 -10.69
C LEU A 137 17.29 5.36 -11.62
N ALA A 138 18.16 4.39 -11.33
CA ALA A 138 19.20 4.03 -12.28
C ALA A 138 18.58 3.36 -13.53
N LYS A 139 19.35 3.31 -14.63
CA LYS A 139 18.89 2.69 -15.88
C LYS A 139 18.49 1.23 -15.64
N GLY A 140 17.22 0.90 -15.91
CA GLY A 140 16.67 -0.45 -15.75
C GLY A 140 16.16 -0.77 -14.35
N GLU A 141 16.31 0.14 -13.37
CA GLU A 141 15.63 0.02 -12.08
C GLU A 141 14.14 0.38 -12.21
N LYS A 142 13.34 -0.21 -11.33
CA LYS A 142 11.92 0.10 -11.18
C LYS A 142 11.64 0.58 -9.78
N LEU A 143 10.83 1.63 -9.66
CA LEU A 143 10.27 2.06 -8.39
C LEU A 143 9.21 1.05 -7.94
N LYS A 144 9.32 0.55 -6.71
CA LYS A 144 8.26 -0.23 -6.10
C LYS A 144 7.33 0.70 -5.32
N LEU A 145 6.07 0.73 -5.72
CA LEU A 145 5.00 1.39 -4.98
C LEU A 145 4.23 0.37 -4.17
N TYR A 146 4.23 0.53 -2.86
CA TYR A 146 3.53 -0.35 -1.94
C TYR A 146 2.20 0.29 -1.53
N TRP A 147 1.09 -0.34 -1.90
CA TRP A 147 -0.24 0.07 -1.47
C TRP A 147 -0.51 -0.40 -0.05
N SER A 148 -0.35 0.51 0.93
CA SER A 148 -0.53 0.25 2.36
C SER A 148 -1.68 1.09 2.91
N ALA A 149 -2.82 1.04 2.21
CA ALA A 149 -4.00 1.79 2.61
C ALA A 149 -4.78 0.99 3.67
N CYS A 150 -4.88 1.53 4.89
CA CYS A 150 -5.63 0.94 5.99
C CYS A 150 -7.10 1.31 5.84
N ALA A 151 -7.98 0.37 5.53
CA ALA A 151 -9.42 0.61 5.58
C ALA A 151 -9.83 0.73 7.05
N ASN A 152 -9.84 1.94 7.57
CA ASN A 152 -10.25 2.21 8.94
C ASN A 152 -11.64 1.61 9.19
N GLN A 153 -11.87 1.11 10.42
CA GLN A 153 -13.18 0.64 10.95
C GLN A 153 -13.47 -0.85 10.67
N VAL A 154 -13.12 -1.75 11.59
CA VAL A 154 -13.45 -3.17 11.44
C VAL A 154 -14.92 -3.44 11.81
N SER A 155 -15.73 -3.76 10.80
CA SER A 155 -16.59 -4.96 10.77
C SER A 155 -16.17 -5.76 9.54
N GLY A 156 -16.13 -7.10 9.59
CA GLY A 156 -15.65 -7.92 8.48
C GLY A 156 -14.22 -8.45 8.64
N ASN A 157 -13.73 -9.13 7.60
CA ASN A 157 -12.42 -9.79 7.62
C ASN A 157 -11.27 -8.78 7.61
N TYR A 158 -10.19 -9.07 8.33
CA TYR A 158 -9.00 -8.20 8.40
C TYR A 158 -7.69 -8.98 8.41
N ALA A 159 -6.60 -8.33 8.00
CA ALA A 159 -5.27 -8.89 7.92
C ALA A 159 -4.30 -8.06 8.78
N SER A 160 -3.47 -8.74 9.56
CA SER A 160 -2.54 -8.16 10.53
C SER A 160 -1.24 -8.98 10.60
N LEU A 161 -0.28 -8.53 11.39
CA LEU A 161 0.97 -9.26 11.67
C LEU A 161 0.90 -10.12 12.94
N THR A 162 -0.25 -10.12 13.64
CA THR A 162 -0.51 -10.90 14.85
C THR A 162 -1.80 -11.70 14.73
#